data_AF-A0A8J4DNC7-F1
#
_entry.id   AF-A0A8J4DNC7-F1
#
_cell.length_a   1.000
_cell.length_b   1.000
_cell.length_c   1.000
_cell.angle_alpha   90.00
_cell.angle_beta   90.00
_cell.angle_gamma   90.00
#
_symmetry.space_group_name_H-M   'P 1'
#
loop_
_entity.id
_entity.type
_entity.pdbx_description
1 polymer ?
#
loop_
_entity_poly.entity_id
_entity_poly.type
_entity_poly.pdbx_seq_one_letter_code
_entity_poly.pdbx_strand_id
1 'polypeptide(L)'
;MHLAYSLAARHPRPLNGGVDYAHLLDGYAHGPTAGPEATARALEKAAGAASIVLVEGVSDQIALETLARRRGYDLAARQVVIVPTGGAHGTRRYLERFVPSGVRLSGLCDVGEEPVIRRALASSGLGAPTSRAELERLGFHVCDVDLEDELIRAVGVPGVEALLAEHGELQAFRTMRGQAAWRGRSLDAQIRRFLVIRARRKLAYARLLVEAVDPSRVPRPLDGVLAAAFR
;
A
#
# COMPACT_ATOMS: atom_id res chain seq x y z
N MET A 1 -9.67 15.64 31.19
CA MET A 1 -8.60 14.83 30.55
C MET A 1 -8.98 14.62 29.07
N HIS A 2 -8.96 15.70 28.29
CA HIS A 2 -9.28 15.68 26.85
C HIS A 2 -7.95 15.64 26.08
N LEU A 3 -7.61 14.50 25.48
CA LEU A 3 -6.52 14.44 24.51
C LEU A 3 -7.01 15.02 23.18
N ALA A 4 -6.35 16.10 22.77
CA ALA A 4 -6.49 16.69 21.45
C ALA A 4 -6.08 15.67 20.39
N TYR A 5 -7.00 15.38 19.47
CA TYR A 5 -6.75 14.55 18.29
C TYR A 5 -5.69 15.25 17.43
N SER A 6 -4.58 14.56 17.21
CA SER A 6 -3.41 15.07 16.49
C SER A 6 -3.80 15.51 15.08
N LEU A 7 -3.42 16.74 14.76
CA LEU A 7 -3.51 17.34 13.43
C LEU A 7 -2.59 16.61 12.46
N ALA A 8 -3.10 15.55 11.82
CA ALA A 8 -2.59 15.14 10.51
C ALA A 8 -2.67 16.36 9.58
N ALA A 9 -1.65 16.54 8.74
CA ALA A 9 -1.55 17.68 7.83
C ALA A 9 -2.85 17.80 7.02
N ARG A 10 -3.64 18.85 7.31
CA ARG A 10 -4.89 19.09 6.60
C ARG A 10 -4.58 19.42 5.15
N HIS A 11 -4.94 18.54 4.22
CA HIS A 11 -4.83 18.81 2.81
C HIS A 11 -5.86 19.90 2.43
N PRO A 12 -5.43 21.00 1.78
CA PRO A 12 -6.37 22.06 1.39
C PRO A 12 -7.41 21.52 0.42
N ARG A 13 -8.70 21.79 0.70
CA ARG A 13 -9.79 21.44 -0.21
C ARG A 13 -9.75 22.28 -1.48
N PRO A 14 -9.99 21.71 -2.67
CA PRO A 14 -10.20 22.51 -3.86
C PRO A 14 -11.56 23.22 -3.76
N LEU A 15 -11.65 24.40 -4.36
CA LEU A 15 -12.80 25.31 -4.28
C LEU A 15 -14.13 24.68 -4.76
N ASN A 16 -14.06 23.63 -5.57
CA ASN A 16 -15.22 22.92 -6.12
C ASN A 16 -15.72 21.74 -5.26
N GLY A 17 -15.18 21.54 -4.05
CA GLY A 17 -15.65 20.52 -3.10
C GLY A 17 -15.37 19.06 -3.46
N GLY A 18 -14.64 18.80 -4.56
CA GLY A 18 -14.15 17.48 -4.93
C GLY A 18 -12.84 17.11 -4.23
N VAL A 19 -12.39 15.87 -4.41
CA VAL A 19 -11.06 15.45 -3.94
C VAL A 19 -9.99 16.11 -4.82
N ASP A 20 -8.99 16.77 -4.22
CA ASP A 20 -7.78 17.19 -4.94
C ASP A 20 -6.84 15.99 -5.14
N TYR A 21 -7.23 15.13 -6.07
CA TYR A 21 -6.43 13.97 -6.47
C TYR A 21 -5.07 14.36 -7.03
N ALA A 22 -4.89 15.58 -7.56
CA ALA A 22 -3.60 16.01 -8.10
C ALA A 22 -2.62 16.27 -6.96
N HIS A 23 -3.05 16.97 -5.91
CA HIS A 23 -2.23 17.20 -4.72
C HIS A 23 -1.94 15.91 -3.94
N LEU A 24 -2.94 15.05 -3.75
CA LEU A 24 -2.75 13.80 -2.99
C LEU A 24 -1.78 12.82 -3.67
N LEU A 25 -1.75 12.83 -5.00
CA LEU A 25 -0.91 11.98 -5.82
C LEU A 25 0.34 12.70 -6.35
N ASP A 26 0.65 13.88 -5.83
CA ASP A 26 1.87 14.59 -6.20
C ASP A 26 3.10 13.73 -5.90
N GLY A 27 4.02 13.66 -6.86
CA GLY A 27 5.17 12.76 -6.84
C GLY A 27 4.90 11.31 -7.25
N TYR A 28 3.63 10.90 -7.44
CA TYR A 28 3.26 9.54 -7.85
C TYR A 28 2.68 9.50 -9.26
N ALA A 29 3.02 8.44 -9.99
CA ALA A 29 2.42 8.19 -11.30
C ALA A 29 0.93 7.87 -11.14
N HIS A 30 0.08 8.48 -11.99
CA HIS A 30 -1.36 8.28 -11.96
C HIS A 30 -1.96 8.36 -13.37
N GLY A 31 -3.02 7.57 -13.64
CA GLY A 31 -3.63 7.45 -14.97
C GLY A 31 -3.36 6.08 -15.62
N PRO A 32 -3.67 5.92 -16.92
CA PRO A 32 -3.60 4.62 -17.59
C PRO A 32 -2.19 4.00 -17.62
N THR A 33 -1.15 4.82 -17.59
CA THR A 33 0.27 4.42 -17.65
C THR A 33 0.96 4.40 -16.28
N ALA A 34 0.21 4.63 -15.19
CA ALA A 34 0.76 4.79 -13.85
C ALA A 34 1.65 3.62 -13.40
N GLY A 35 1.22 2.38 -13.66
CA GLY A 35 1.97 1.17 -13.31
C GLY A 35 3.34 1.15 -13.99
N PRO A 36 3.39 1.07 -15.34
CA PRO A 36 4.66 1.07 -16.07
C PRO A 36 5.58 2.25 -15.75
N GLU A 37 5.05 3.46 -15.60
CA GLU A 37 5.85 4.65 -15.25
C GLU A 37 6.45 4.56 -13.84
N ALA A 38 5.66 4.14 -12.85
CA ALA A 38 6.14 3.97 -11.49
C ALA A 38 7.21 2.88 -11.41
N THR A 39 6.99 1.75 -12.09
CA THR A 39 7.97 0.67 -12.21
C THR A 39 9.26 1.18 -12.86
N ALA A 40 9.19 1.89 -13.99
CA ALA A 40 10.38 2.40 -14.68
C ALA A 40 11.21 3.32 -13.77
N ARG A 41 10.57 4.29 -13.11
CA ARG A 41 11.22 5.20 -12.14
C ARG A 41 11.85 4.44 -10.96
N ALA A 42 11.18 3.40 -10.45
CA ALA A 42 11.71 2.59 -9.37
C ALA A 42 12.93 1.76 -9.83
N LEU A 43 12.91 1.24 -11.05
CA LEU A 43 14.03 0.46 -11.61
C LEU A 43 15.27 1.31 -11.88
N GLU A 44 15.11 2.58 -12.25
CA GLU A 44 16.23 3.53 -12.36
C GLU A 44 16.93 3.72 -11.01
N LYS A 45 16.16 3.87 -9.93
CA LYS A 45 16.69 4.00 -8.56
C LYS A 45 17.30 2.70 -8.03
N ALA A 46 16.75 1.55 -8.43
CA ALA A 46 17.15 0.23 -7.95
C ALA A 46 18.62 -0.13 -8.29
N ALA A 47 19.23 0.51 -9.29
CA ALA A 47 20.61 0.26 -9.69
C ALA A 47 21.64 0.56 -8.58
N GLY A 48 21.32 1.46 -7.65
CA GLY A 48 22.17 1.83 -6.51
C GLY A 48 21.54 1.54 -5.15
N ALA A 49 20.55 0.66 -5.10
CA ALA A 49 19.80 0.38 -3.87
C ALA A 49 20.57 -0.57 -2.94
N ALA A 50 20.53 -0.29 -1.64
CA ALA A 50 20.97 -1.22 -0.60
C ALA A 50 19.86 -2.24 -0.26
N SER A 51 18.59 -1.85 -0.43
CA SER A 51 17.45 -2.73 -0.26
C SER A 51 16.33 -2.42 -1.24
N ILE A 52 15.64 -3.46 -1.69
CA ILE A 52 14.48 -3.38 -2.57
C ILE A 52 13.28 -4.04 -1.90
N VAL A 53 12.16 -3.33 -1.91
CA VAL A 53 10.84 -3.83 -1.47
C VAL A 53 9.99 -4.07 -2.71
N LEU A 54 9.64 -5.32 -2.98
CA LEU A 54 8.76 -5.70 -4.08
C LEU A 54 7.30 -5.63 -3.63
N VAL A 55 6.47 -4.89 -4.36
CA VAL A 55 5.03 -4.76 -4.08
C VAL A 55 4.22 -4.95 -5.35
N GLU A 56 2.94 -5.29 -5.24
CA GLU A 56 2.13 -5.64 -6.41
C GLU A 56 1.84 -4.43 -7.30
N GLY A 57 1.50 -3.29 -6.69
CA GLY A 57 1.05 -2.12 -7.42
C GLY A 57 1.43 -0.78 -6.80
N VAL A 58 1.02 0.29 -7.50
CA VAL A 58 1.31 1.68 -7.12
C VAL A 58 0.62 2.07 -5.81
N SER A 59 -0.53 1.47 -5.48
CA SER A 59 -1.19 1.69 -4.17
C SER A 59 -0.29 1.26 -3.01
N ASP A 60 0.36 0.11 -3.14
CA ASP A 60 1.24 -0.44 -2.11
C ASP A 60 2.51 0.39 -1.98
N GLN A 61 3.05 0.84 -3.11
CA GLN A 61 4.16 1.79 -3.13
C GLN A 61 3.80 3.06 -2.35
N ILE A 62 2.67 3.70 -2.69
CA ILE A 62 2.18 4.91 -2.01
C ILE A 62 2.02 4.66 -0.51
N ALA A 63 1.42 3.53 -0.13
CA ALA A 63 1.17 3.20 1.26
C ALA A 63 2.47 3.04 2.06
N LEU A 64 3.43 2.29 1.54
CA LEU A 64 4.70 2.06 2.23
C LEU A 64 5.60 3.30 2.26
N GLU A 65 5.68 4.08 1.18
CA GLU A 65 6.42 5.34 1.17
C GLU A 65 5.79 6.38 2.13
N THR A 66 4.47 6.40 2.23
CA THR A 66 3.75 7.25 3.19
C THR A 66 4.01 6.79 4.62
N LEU A 67 3.94 5.49 4.90
CA LEU A 67 4.19 4.95 6.23
C LEU A 67 5.64 5.16 6.66
N ALA A 68 6.60 4.97 5.76
CA ALA A 68 8.02 5.22 6.02
C ALA A 68 8.25 6.68 6.45
N ARG A 69 7.73 7.65 5.69
CA ARG A 69 7.79 9.07 6.07
C ARG A 69 7.12 9.34 7.42
N ARG A 70 5.95 8.73 7.68
CA ARG A 70 5.22 8.90 8.95
C ARG A 70 6.00 8.35 10.16
N ARG A 71 6.85 7.34 9.95
CA ARG A 71 7.77 6.77 10.95
C ARG A 71 9.09 7.53 11.07
N GLY A 72 9.32 8.56 10.24
CA GLY A 72 10.59 9.28 10.19
C GLY A 72 11.71 8.51 9.48
N TYR A 73 11.37 7.47 8.70
CA TYR A 73 12.33 6.74 7.91
C TYR A 73 12.64 7.48 6.61
N ASP A 74 13.91 7.76 6.37
CA ASP A 74 14.40 8.28 5.10
C ASP A 74 14.83 7.13 4.19
N LEU A 75 13.95 6.77 3.25
CA LEU A 75 14.20 5.73 2.26
C LEU A 75 15.39 6.08 1.36
N ALA A 76 15.57 7.35 1.00
CA ALA A 76 16.65 7.77 0.11
C ALA A 76 18.01 7.70 0.81
N ALA A 77 18.11 8.19 2.05
CA ALA A 77 19.33 8.11 2.85
C ALA A 77 19.74 6.66 3.16
N ARG A 78 18.78 5.74 3.21
CA ARG A 78 19.01 4.30 3.42
C ARG A 78 19.06 3.49 2.12
N GLN A 79 18.98 4.15 0.96
CA GLN A 79 18.98 3.54 -0.37
C GLN A 79 17.97 2.39 -0.48
N VAL A 80 16.79 2.56 0.12
CA VAL A 80 15.67 1.63 0.04
C VAL A 80 14.77 2.06 -1.10
N VAL A 81 14.47 1.13 -2.02
CA VAL A 81 13.61 1.40 -3.18
C VAL A 81 12.40 0.48 -3.16
N ILE A 82 11.21 1.05 -3.27
CA ILE A 82 9.96 0.30 -3.38
C ILE A 82 9.61 0.16 -4.86
N VAL A 83 9.48 -1.08 -5.34
CA VAL A 83 9.28 -1.40 -6.76
C VAL A 83 7.91 -2.03 -6.95
N PRO A 84 6.93 -1.32 -7.54
CA PRO A 84 5.67 -1.93 -7.96
C PRO A 84 5.95 -2.86 -9.16
N THR A 85 5.57 -4.14 -9.02
CA THR A 85 5.93 -5.18 -9.97
C THR A 85 4.92 -5.34 -11.11
N GLY A 86 3.73 -4.73 -11.00
CA GLY A 86 2.66 -4.86 -11.97
C GLY A 86 1.84 -6.15 -11.77
N GLY A 87 1.70 -6.58 -10.52
CA GLY A 87 1.03 -7.82 -10.10
C GLY A 87 2.01 -8.93 -9.71
N ALA A 88 1.53 -9.89 -8.91
CA ALA A 88 2.37 -10.94 -8.32
C ALA A 88 3.09 -11.84 -9.33
N HIS A 89 2.55 -12.03 -10.53
CA HIS A 89 3.24 -12.72 -11.62
C HIS A 89 4.52 -11.99 -12.07
N GLY A 90 4.59 -10.67 -11.89
CA GLY A 90 5.78 -9.87 -12.12
C GLY A 90 6.87 -10.09 -11.07
N THR A 91 6.52 -10.49 -9.85
CA THR A 91 7.47 -10.63 -8.73
C THR A 91 8.58 -11.63 -9.05
N ARG A 92 8.27 -12.76 -9.68
CA ARG A 92 9.30 -13.73 -10.12
C ARG A 92 10.37 -13.09 -11.00
N ARG A 93 9.96 -12.31 -12.00
CA ARG A 93 10.89 -11.63 -12.92
C ARG A 93 11.83 -10.68 -12.17
N TYR A 94 11.33 -9.98 -11.15
CA TYR A 94 12.16 -9.06 -10.37
C TYR A 94 13.07 -9.78 -9.38
N LEU A 95 12.63 -10.90 -8.79
CA LEU A 95 13.51 -11.75 -8.00
C LEU A 95 14.65 -12.30 -8.86
N GLU A 96 14.38 -12.85 -10.05
CA GLU A 96 15.41 -13.31 -10.99
C GLU A 96 16.39 -12.19 -11.39
N ARG A 97 15.90 -10.95 -11.48
CA ARG A 97 16.73 -9.77 -11.78
C ARG A 97 17.63 -9.35 -10.61
N PHE A 98 17.12 -9.36 -9.39
CA PHE A 98 17.79 -8.72 -8.24
C PHE A 98 18.53 -9.71 -7.35
N VAL A 99 18.18 -10.99 -7.34
CA VAL A 99 18.92 -11.99 -6.55
C VAL A 99 20.41 -12.03 -6.91
N PRO A 100 20.82 -12.00 -8.20
CA PRO A 100 22.24 -12.05 -8.56
C PRO A 100 23.08 -10.87 -8.04
N SER A 101 22.46 -9.71 -7.75
CA SER A 101 23.20 -8.55 -7.23
C SER A 101 23.47 -8.63 -5.73
N GLY A 102 22.86 -9.59 -5.02
CA GLY A 102 22.97 -9.71 -3.56
C GLY A 102 22.30 -8.57 -2.79
N VAL A 103 21.50 -7.73 -3.46
CA VAL A 103 20.72 -6.67 -2.81
C VAL A 103 19.72 -7.30 -1.84
N ARG A 104 19.47 -6.63 -0.71
CA ARG A 104 18.47 -7.11 0.24
C ARG A 104 17.08 -7.01 -0.36
N LEU A 105 16.38 -8.13 -0.38
CA LEU A 105 15.02 -8.23 -0.89
C LEU A 105 14.01 -8.45 0.23
N SER A 106 12.89 -7.76 0.12
CA SER A 106 11.69 -7.94 0.93
C SER A 106 10.47 -7.72 0.04
N GLY A 107 9.28 -8.05 0.52
CA GLY A 107 8.08 -7.77 -0.26
C GLY A 107 6.79 -7.81 0.54
N LEU A 108 5.75 -7.21 -0.06
CA LEU A 108 4.39 -7.22 0.44
C LEU A 108 3.48 -7.75 -0.66
N CYS A 109 2.61 -8.70 -0.32
CA CYS A 109 1.59 -9.22 -1.24
C CYS A 109 0.27 -9.50 -0.53
N ASP A 110 -0.78 -9.68 -1.31
CA ASP A 110 -2.10 -10.10 -0.85
C ASP A 110 -2.13 -11.60 -0.57
N VAL A 111 -3.12 -12.06 0.21
CA VAL A 111 -3.25 -13.49 0.57
C VAL A 111 -3.42 -14.39 -0.66
N GLY A 112 -4.08 -13.88 -1.71
CA GLY A 112 -4.28 -14.60 -2.97
C GLY A 112 -2.97 -14.92 -3.69
N GLU A 113 -1.93 -14.12 -3.45
CA GLU A 113 -0.65 -14.19 -4.15
C GLU A 113 0.44 -14.91 -3.36
N GLU A 114 0.20 -15.23 -2.09
CA GLU A 114 1.11 -15.98 -1.23
C GLU A 114 1.67 -17.25 -1.91
N PRO A 115 0.86 -18.12 -2.57
CA PRO A 115 1.39 -19.30 -3.25
C PRO A 115 2.36 -18.97 -4.39
N VAL A 116 2.12 -17.87 -5.11
CA VAL A 116 2.97 -17.42 -6.22
C VAL A 116 4.31 -16.92 -5.69
N ILE A 117 4.29 -16.10 -4.64
CA ILE A 117 5.50 -15.59 -3.99
C ILE A 117 6.36 -16.72 -3.45
N ARG A 118 5.78 -17.69 -2.75
CA ARG A 118 6.53 -18.84 -2.19
C ARG A 118 7.23 -19.63 -3.29
N ARG A 119 6.54 -19.87 -4.41
CA ARG A 119 7.12 -20.56 -5.58
C ARG A 119 8.23 -19.75 -6.21
N ALA A 120 8.07 -18.43 -6.30
CA ALA A 120 9.08 -17.55 -6.86
C ALA A 120 10.36 -17.54 -5.99
N LEU A 121 10.22 -17.41 -4.66
CA LEU A 121 11.36 -17.48 -3.72
C LEU A 121 12.12 -18.80 -3.81
N ALA A 122 11.40 -19.92 -3.88
CA ALA A 122 12.01 -21.24 -4.02
C ALA A 122 12.77 -21.36 -5.36
N SER A 123 12.17 -20.86 -6.45
CA SER A 123 12.78 -20.90 -7.78
C SER A 123 13.99 -19.98 -7.92
N SER A 124 14.02 -18.88 -7.15
CA SER A 124 15.12 -17.91 -7.15
C SER A 124 16.20 -18.21 -6.11
N GLY A 125 16.12 -19.35 -5.39
CA GLY A 125 17.15 -19.76 -4.43
C GLY A 125 17.16 -18.97 -3.11
N LEU A 126 16.12 -18.17 -2.83
CA LEU A 126 16.00 -17.39 -1.58
C LEU A 126 15.40 -18.20 -0.42
N GLY A 127 14.87 -19.39 -0.71
CA GLY A 127 14.30 -20.31 0.28
C GLY A 127 12.94 -20.83 -0.12
N ALA A 128 12.51 -21.93 0.49
CA ALA A 128 11.24 -22.59 0.23
C ALA A 128 10.35 -22.56 1.48
N PRO A 129 9.80 -21.39 1.86
CA PRO A 129 8.99 -21.27 3.07
C PRO A 129 7.73 -22.14 2.98
N THR A 130 7.45 -22.87 4.05
CA THR A 130 6.31 -23.78 4.27
C THR A 130 5.27 -23.22 5.24
N SER A 131 5.54 -22.05 5.85
CA SER A 131 4.58 -21.29 6.67
C SER A 131 4.68 -19.79 6.44
N ARG A 132 3.65 -19.03 6.86
CA ARG A 132 3.67 -17.56 6.84
C ARG A 132 4.79 -16.99 7.71
N ALA A 133 5.08 -17.62 8.85
CA ALA A 133 6.19 -17.21 9.72
C ALA A 133 7.56 -17.42 9.07
N GLU A 134 7.74 -18.46 8.25
CA GLU A 134 8.96 -18.65 7.46
C GLU A 134 9.08 -17.61 6.35
N LEU A 135 7.97 -17.27 5.70
CA LEU A 135 7.92 -16.23 4.67
C LEU A 135 8.31 -14.87 5.24
N GLU A 136 7.78 -14.50 6.41
CA GLU A 136 8.13 -13.25 7.12
C GLU A 136 9.60 -13.23 7.55
N ARG A 137 10.18 -14.38 7.93
CA ARG A 137 11.63 -14.47 8.24
C ARG A 137 12.50 -14.20 7.01
N LEU A 138 12.01 -14.51 5.81
CA LEU A 138 12.66 -14.17 4.54
C LEU A 138 12.42 -12.71 4.13
N GLY A 139 11.68 -11.92 4.92
CA GLY A 139 11.36 -10.52 4.62
C GLY A 139 10.14 -10.32 3.73
N PHE A 140 9.34 -11.36 3.50
CA PHE A 140 8.12 -11.28 2.69
C PHE A 140 6.88 -11.36 3.59
N HIS A 141 6.01 -10.38 3.47
CA HIS A 141 4.84 -10.21 4.31
C HIS A 141 3.57 -10.30 3.48
N VAL A 142 2.50 -10.80 4.09
CA VAL A 142 1.24 -11.09 3.41
C VAL A 142 0.11 -10.37 4.14
N CYS A 143 -0.67 -9.57 3.43
CA CYS A 143 -1.93 -9.00 3.93
C CYS A 143 -2.95 -10.11 4.21
N ASP A 144 -3.79 -9.94 5.23
CA ASP A 144 -4.83 -10.92 5.57
C ASP A 144 -5.84 -11.10 4.42
N VAL A 145 -6.18 -10.02 3.73
CA VAL A 145 -7.00 -10.04 2.51
C VAL A 145 -6.28 -9.28 1.40
N ASP A 146 -6.18 -7.95 1.55
CA ASP A 146 -5.39 -7.06 0.70
C ASP A 146 -5.00 -5.81 1.49
N LEU A 147 -4.18 -4.95 0.88
CA LEU A 147 -3.78 -3.67 1.50
C LEU A 147 -4.98 -2.83 1.95
N GLU A 148 -6.03 -2.72 1.11
CA GLU A 148 -7.19 -1.90 1.42
C GLU A 148 -7.94 -2.41 2.65
N ASP A 149 -8.15 -3.72 2.77
CA ASP A 149 -8.77 -4.35 3.92
C ASP A 149 -7.98 -4.10 5.21
N GLU A 150 -6.65 -4.27 5.17
CA GLU A 150 -5.76 -4.00 6.31
C GLU A 150 -5.90 -2.56 6.82
N LEU A 151 -5.89 -1.61 5.90
CA LEU A 151 -5.98 -0.18 6.21
C LEU A 151 -7.38 0.22 6.68
N ILE A 152 -8.44 -0.31 6.07
CA ILE A 152 -9.83 -0.08 6.50
C ILE A 152 -10.04 -0.61 7.92
N ARG A 153 -9.54 -1.81 8.23
CA ARG A 153 -9.63 -2.42 9.55
C ARG A 153 -8.85 -1.63 10.61
N ALA A 154 -7.67 -1.13 10.26
CA ALA A 154 -6.83 -0.34 11.16
C ALA A 154 -7.41 1.06 11.46
N VAL A 155 -8.00 1.73 10.45
CA VAL A 155 -8.65 3.04 10.60
C VAL A 155 -10.05 2.90 11.22
N GLY A 156 -10.76 1.82 10.90
CA GLY A 156 -12.15 1.58 11.28
C GLY A 156 -13.15 2.37 10.44
N VAL A 157 -14.36 1.80 10.27
CA VAL A 157 -15.47 2.39 9.49
C VAL A 157 -15.71 3.88 9.81
N PRO A 158 -15.81 4.32 11.09
CA PRO A 158 -16.04 5.73 11.38
C PRO A 158 -14.91 6.65 10.90
N GLY A 159 -13.66 6.21 10.99
CA GLY A 159 -12.51 6.96 10.51
C GLY A 159 -12.52 7.09 8.99
N VAL A 160 -12.89 6.02 8.27
CA VAL A 160 -13.01 6.09 6.81
C VAL A 160 -14.18 6.97 6.37
N GLU A 161 -15.34 6.92 7.04
CA GLU A 161 -16.45 7.83 6.76
C GLU A 161 -16.07 9.30 7.04
N ALA A 162 -15.27 9.57 8.07
CA ALA A 162 -14.73 10.90 8.35
C ALA A 162 -13.80 11.39 7.23
N LEU A 163 -12.88 10.54 6.73
CA LEU A 163 -12.03 10.87 5.58
C LEU A 163 -12.85 11.14 4.32
N LEU A 164 -13.86 10.31 4.05
CA LEU A 164 -14.80 10.51 2.94
C LEU A 164 -15.54 11.85 3.08
N ALA A 165 -15.94 12.24 4.29
CA ALA A 165 -16.58 13.53 4.54
C ALA A 165 -15.60 14.68 4.32
N GLU A 166 -14.38 14.57 4.84
CA GLU A 166 -13.30 15.52 4.67
C GLU A 166 -12.99 15.76 3.19
N HIS A 167 -13.06 14.73 2.36
CA HIS A 167 -12.75 14.83 0.93
C HIS A 167 -13.98 14.98 0.02
N GLY A 168 -15.17 15.21 0.59
CA GLY A 168 -16.40 15.49 -0.18
C GLY A 168 -17.02 14.27 -0.87
N GLU A 169 -16.60 13.06 -0.52
CA GLU A 169 -17.04 11.81 -1.15
C GLU A 169 -18.07 11.00 -0.34
N LEU A 170 -18.39 11.43 0.89
CA LEU A 170 -19.32 10.70 1.77
C LEU A 170 -20.71 10.50 1.14
N GLN A 171 -21.25 11.50 0.42
CA GLN A 171 -22.54 11.32 -0.24
C GLN A 171 -22.49 10.35 -1.41
N ALA A 172 -21.41 10.39 -2.20
CA ALA A 172 -21.22 9.42 -3.28
C ALA A 172 -21.12 7.98 -2.73
N PHE A 173 -20.45 7.80 -1.58
CA PHE A 173 -20.40 6.53 -0.88
C PHE A 173 -21.78 6.06 -0.42
N ARG A 174 -22.55 6.94 0.25
CA ARG A 174 -23.91 6.61 0.73
C ARG A 174 -24.86 6.23 -0.40
N THR A 175 -24.77 6.91 -1.55
CA THR A 175 -25.53 6.56 -2.75
C THR A 175 -25.15 5.17 -3.26
N MET A 176 -23.86 4.85 -3.37
CA MET A 176 -23.40 3.52 -3.80
C MET A 176 -23.88 2.42 -2.83
N ARG A 177 -23.78 2.67 -1.52
CA ARG A 177 -24.26 1.75 -0.48
C ARG A 177 -25.76 1.46 -0.59
N GLY A 178 -26.57 2.44 -0.99
CA GLY A 178 -28.03 2.29 -1.15
C GLY A 178 -28.46 1.38 -2.31
N GLN A 179 -27.56 1.08 -3.24
CA GLN A 179 -27.83 0.24 -4.41
C GLN A 179 -28.13 -1.21 -4.02
N ALA A 180 -29.04 -1.85 -4.76
CA ALA A 180 -29.51 -3.20 -4.45
C ALA A 180 -28.38 -4.25 -4.33
N ALA A 181 -27.34 -4.14 -5.17
CA ALA A 181 -26.19 -5.06 -5.14
C ALA A 181 -25.34 -4.97 -3.86
N TRP A 182 -25.40 -3.85 -3.14
CA TRP A 182 -24.57 -3.55 -1.98
C TRP A 182 -25.33 -3.51 -0.65
N ARG A 183 -26.65 -3.31 -0.71
CA ARG A 183 -27.53 -3.35 0.45
C ARG A 183 -27.41 -4.70 1.17
N GLY A 184 -27.17 -4.68 2.48
CA GLY A 184 -27.02 -5.89 3.31
C GLY A 184 -25.61 -6.51 3.32
N ARG A 185 -24.67 -6.03 2.50
CA ARG A 185 -23.24 -6.36 2.65
C ARG A 185 -22.67 -5.65 3.89
N SER A 186 -21.54 -6.16 4.42
CA SER A 186 -20.82 -5.48 5.50
C SER A 186 -20.34 -4.09 5.06
N LEU A 187 -20.23 -3.17 6.01
CA LEU A 187 -19.74 -1.80 5.73
C LEU A 187 -18.31 -1.83 5.19
N ASP A 188 -17.45 -2.70 5.72
CA ASP A 188 -16.08 -2.88 5.23
C ASP A 188 -16.04 -3.26 3.75
N ALA A 189 -16.88 -4.22 3.33
CA ALA A 189 -16.97 -4.62 1.92
C ALA A 189 -17.49 -3.50 1.02
N GLN A 190 -18.44 -2.70 1.49
CA GLN A 190 -18.95 -1.54 0.76
C GLN A 190 -17.88 -0.45 0.63
N ILE A 191 -17.16 -0.14 1.72
CA ILE A 191 -16.06 0.83 1.71
C ILE A 191 -14.98 0.36 0.74
N ARG A 192 -14.49 -0.87 0.90
CA ARG A 192 -13.47 -1.44 0.03
C ARG A 192 -13.87 -1.32 -1.44
N ARG A 193 -15.11 -1.71 -1.78
CA ARG A 193 -15.63 -1.52 -3.14
C ARG A 193 -15.56 -0.06 -3.59
N PHE A 194 -16.05 0.86 -2.76
CA PHE A 194 -16.10 2.28 -3.10
C PHE A 194 -14.70 2.86 -3.36
N LEU A 195 -13.69 2.43 -2.60
CA LEU A 195 -12.31 2.88 -2.76
C LEU A 195 -11.68 2.33 -4.05
N VAL A 196 -11.84 1.02 -4.31
CA VAL A 196 -11.12 0.36 -5.41
C VAL A 196 -11.76 0.56 -6.79
N ILE A 197 -13.03 0.98 -6.87
CA ILE A 197 -13.74 1.10 -8.16
C ILE A 197 -13.13 2.14 -9.11
N ARG A 198 -12.43 3.15 -8.59
CA ARG A 198 -11.74 4.17 -9.38
C ARG A 198 -10.25 4.14 -9.06
N ALA A 199 -9.41 3.88 -10.07
CA ALA A 199 -7.96 3.78 -9.88
C ALA A 199 -7.36 5.00 -9.15
N ARG A 200 -7.72 6.23 -9.55
CA ARG A 200 -7.25 7.46 -8.87
C ARG A 200 -7.65 7.53 -7.39
N ARG A 201 -8.87 7.06 -7.07
CA ARG A 201 -9.35 6.99 -5.69
C ARG A 201 -8.59 5.94 -4.89
N LYS A 202 -8.39 4.76 -5.46
CA LYS A 202 -7.58 3.69 -4.85
C LYS A 202 -6.22 4.23 -4.43
N LEU A 203 -5.49 4.86 -5.36
CA LEU A 203 -4.16 5.42 -5.10
C LEU A 203 -4.20 6.51 -4.01
N ALA A 204 -5.15 7.43 -4.07
CA ALA A 204 -5.23 8.53 -3.11
C ALA A 204 -5.59 8.03 -1.71
N TYR A 205 -6.49 7.06 -1.59
CA TYR A 205 -6.88 6.50 -0.30
C TYR A 205 -5.82 5.57 0.29
N ALA A 206 -4.93 4.98 -0.51
CA ALA A 206 -3.75 4.30 0.04
C ALA A 206 -2.92 5.26 0.91
N ARG A 207 -2.73 6.51 0.46
CA ARG A 207 -2.09 7.57 1.26
C ARG A 207 -2.95 8.00 2.45
N LEU A 208 -4.19 8.42 2.20
CA LEU A 208 -5.06 9.00 3.24
C LEU A 208 -5.32 8.02 4.39
N LEU A 209 -5.53 6.74 4.08
CA LEU A 209 -5.75 5.74 5.11
C LEU A 209 -4.47 5.54 5.93
N VAL A 210 -3.30 5.44 5.29
CA VAL A 210 -2.03 5.34 6.03
C VAL A 210 -1.79 6.56 6.90
N GLU A 211 -2.11 7.77 6.46
CA GLU A 211 -1.98 8.98 7.29
C GLU A 211 -2.93 8.96 8.50
N ALA A 212 -4.11 8.33 8.37
CA ALA A 212 -5.11 8.22 9.43
C ALA A 212 -4.90 7.04 10.41
N VAL A 213 -4.10 6.04 10.06
CA VAL A 213 -3.85 4.88 10.94
C VAL A 213 -3.17 5.32 12.23
N ASP A 214 -3.74 4.94 13.37
CA ASP A 214 -3.13 5.08 14.71
C ASP A 214 -1.72 4.45 14.71
N PRO A 215 -0.64 5.16 15.12
CA PRO A 215 0.71 4.62 15.20
C PRO A 215 0.88 3.33 16.01
N SER A 216 -0.02 3.06 16.96
CA SER A 216 -0.05 1.82 17.74
C SER A 216 -0.80 0.67 17.06
N ARG A 217 -1.49 0.94 15.93
CA ARG A 217 -2.32 -0.02 15.19
C ARG A 217 -1.91 -0.17 13.73
N VAL A 218 -0.65 0.14 13.41
CA VAL A 218 -0.12 -0.09 12.05
C VAL A 218 -0.26 -1.58 11.71
N PRO A 219 -0.84 -1.93 10.54
CA PRO A 219 -0.96 -3.32 10.14
C PRO A 219 0.40 -4.03 10.14
N ARG A 220 0.44 -5.21 10.77
CA ARG A 220 1.67 -6.02 10.91
C ARG A 220 2.39 -6.26 9.57
N PRO A 221 1.71 -6.55 8.45
CA PRO A 221 2.41 -6.77 7.18
C PRO A 221 3.19 -5.53 6.70
N LEU A 222 2.61 -4.33 6.89
CA LEU A 222 3.22 -3.05 6.52
C LEU A 222 4.40 -2.69 7.44
N ASP A 223 4.24 -2.88 8.75
CA ASP A 223 5.31 -2.64 9.72
C ASP A 223 6.48 -3.62 9.53
N GLY A 224 6.15 -4.89 9.30
CA GLY A 224 7.10 -5.97 9.08
C GLY A 224 7.94 -5.78 7.81
N VAL A 225 7.31 -5.46 6.67
CA VAL A 225 8.03 -5.28 5.41
C VAL A 225 8.98 -4.08 5.47
N LEU A 226 8.57 -2.97 6.11
CA LEU A 226 9.48 -1.86 6.34
C LEU A 226 10.62 -2.27 7.28
N ALA A 227 10.32 -2.91 8.41
CA ALA A 227 11.36 -3.40 9.32
C ALA A 227 12.37 -4.33 8.61
N ALA A 228 11.93 -5.18 7.68
CA ALA A 228 12.80 -6.03 6.85
C ALA A 228 13.70 -5.21 5.91
N ALA A 229 13.17 -4.17 5.30
CA ALA A 229 13.93 -3.29 4.39
C ALA A 229 15.07 -2.55 5.10
N PHE A 230 14.85 -2.11 6.34
CA PHE A 230 15.80 -1.29 7.11
C PHE A 230 16.85 -2.07 7.96
N ARG A 231 16.85 -3.40 7.91
CA ARG A 231 17.77 -4.25 8.71
C ARG A 231 19.27 -3.98 8.49
#